data_AF-A0AAX2GBM1-F1
#
_entry.id   AF-A0AAX2GBM1-F1
#
_cell.length_a   1.000
_cell.length_b   1.000
_cell.length_c   1.000
_cell.angle_alpha   90.00
_cell.angle_beta   90.00
_cell.angle_gamma   90.00
#
_symmetry.space_group_name_H-M   'P 1'
#
loop_
_entity.id
_entity.type
_entity.pdbx_description
1 polymer ?
#
loop_
_entity_poly.entity_id
_entity_poly.type
_entity_poly.pdbx_seq_one_letter_code
_entity_poly.pdbx_strand_id
1 'polypeptide(L)'
;MRYFEFNKHDYYALMAVKDGGEEKAIGLYVEIVAGESIEEVEEEGLPVEITREQALSKYLDVMGKDDIAEWIKMFDQCENLPLLIDGTLV
;
A
#
# COMPACT_ATOMS: atom_id res chain seq x y z
N MET A 1 10.56 -6.70 3.77
CA MET A 1 9.32 -6.04 3.30
C MET A 1 9.70 -4.99 2.27
N ARG A 2 8.92 -4.88 1.20
CA ARG A 2 8.96 -3.77 0.23
C ARG A 2 7.60 -3.07 0.25
N TYR A 3 7.57 -1.80 -0.14
CA TYR A 3 6.37 -0.98 -0.01
C TYR A 3 6.03 -0.33 -1.34
N PHE A 4 4.76 -0.38 -1.72
CA PHE A 4 4.30 0.06 -3.02
C PHE A 4 3.10 1.00 -2.86
N GLU A 5 3.17 2.14 -3.52
CA GLU A 5 2.12 3.15 -3.54
C GLU A 5 1.35 3.09 -4.86
N PHE A 6 0.05 2.85 -4.77
CA PHE A 6 -0.92 2.85 -5.85
C PHE A 6 -1.68 4.18 -5.74
N ASN A 7 -1.33 5.15 -6.59
CA ASN A 7 -1.89 6.52 -6.52
C ASN A 7 -2.41 7.07 -7.85
N LYS A 8 -2.52 6.19 -8.87
CA LYS A 8 -3.06 6.50 -10.20
C LYS A 8 -4.38 5.82 -10.49
N HIS A 9 -4.91 5.09 -9.51
CA HIS A 9 -6.10 4.25 -9.60
C HIS A 9 -7.26 4.89 -8.86
N ASP A 10 -8.45 4.34 -9.06
CA ASP A 10 -9.68 4.74 -8.36
C ASP A 10 -9.56 4.68 -6.84
N TYR A 11 -8.74 3.76 -6.32
CA TYR A 11 -8.41 3.67 -4.90
C TYR A 11 -6.93 3.94 -4.67
N TYR A 12 -6.64 4.85 -3.75
CA TYR A 12 -5.32 4.95 -3.18
C TYR A 12 -5.02 3.72 -2.32
N ALA A 13 -3.85 3.12 -2.48
CA ALA A 13 -3.37 2.11 -1.55
C ALA A 13 -1.86 2.21 -1.28
N LEU A 14 -1.50 1.95 -0.04
CA LEU A 14 -0.12 1.71 0.38
C LEU A 14 0.02 0.24 0.77
N MET A 15 0.76 -0.55 0.00
CA MET A 15 0.87 -2.00 0.18
C MET A 15 2.20 -2.39 0.81
N ALA A 16 2.18 -3.31 1.78
CA ALA A 16 3.36 -3.99 2.29
C ALA A 16 3.49 -5.37 1.64
N VAL A 17 4.62 -5.64 0.96
CA VAL A 17 4.86 -6.87 0.19
C VAL A 17 6.08 -7.61 0.70
N LYS A 18 5.89 -8.86 1.11
CA LYS A 18 6.95 -9.76 1.57
C LYS A 18 7.46 -10.60 0.41
N ASP A 19 8.78 -10.73 0.27
CA ASP A 19 9.44 -11.62 -0.70
C ASP A 19 8.82 -11.55 -2.10
N GLY A 20 8.77 -10.34 -2.68
CA GLY A 20 8.21 -10.08 -4.00
C GLY A 20 8.59 -8.71 -4.55
N GLY A 21 7.95 -8.30 -5.64
CA GLY A 21 8.14 -7.00 -6.28
C GLY A 21 6.84 -6.44 -6.82
N GLU A 22 6.95 -5.59 -7.83
CA GLU A 22 5.83 -4.89 -8.47
C GLU A 22 4.70 -5.83 -8.90
N GLU A 23 5.00 -6.91 -9.63
CA GLU A 23 4.00 -7.91 -10.07
C GLU A 23 3.20 -8.50 -8.90
N LYS A 24 3.87 -8.82 -7.79
CA LYS A 24 3.20 -9.31 -6.57
C LYS A 24 2.37 -8.22 -5.91
N ALA A 25 2.84 -6.97 -5.92
CA ALA A 25 2.10 -5.85 -5.37
C ALA A 25 0.81 -5.63 -6.15
N ILE A 26 0.86 -5.67 -7.49
CA ILE A 26 -0.30 -5.54 -8.37
C ILE A 26 -1.30 -6.66 -8.10
N GLY A 27 -0.84 -7.92 -8.04
CA GLY A 27 -1.72 -9.05 -7.73
C GLY A 27 -2.43 -8.90 -6.39
N LEU A 28 -1.73 -8.44 -5.35
CA LEU A 28 -2.34 -8.19 -4.03
C LEU A 28 -3.32 -7.00 -4.06
N TYR A 29 -3.01 -5.94 -4.81
CA TYR A 29 -3.90 -4.78 -4.96
C TYR A 29 -5.20 -5.16 -5.67
N VAL A 30 -5.10 -5.94 -6.75
CA VAL A 30 -6.24 -6.53 -7.45
C VAL A 30 -7.09 -7.38 -6.51
N GLU A 31 -6.46 -8.30 -5.77
CA GLU A 31 -7.17 -9.24 -4.91
C GLU A 31 -7.86 -8.56 -3.72
N ILE A 32 -7.25 -7.53 -3.13
CA ILE A 32 -7.65 -6.98 -1.83
C ILE A 32 -8.37 -5.63 -1.95
N VAL A 33 -8.05 -4.82 -2.96
CA VAL A 33 -8.47 -3.41 -3.04
C VAL A 33 -9.44 -3.16 -4.21
N ALA A 34 -8.99 -3.34 -5.45
CA ALA A 34 -9.73 -2.86 -6.62
C ALA A 34 -10.72 -3.89 -7.19
N GLY A 35 -10.40 -5.19 -7.12
CA GLY A 35 -11.19 -6.24 -7.78
C GLY A 35 -11.15 -6.21 -9.32
N GLU A 36 -10.25 -5.39 -9.89
CA GLU A 36 -9.98 -5.25 -11.33
C GLU A 36 -9.08 -6.38 -11.84
N SER A 37 -8.82 -6.41 -13.15
CA SER A 37 -7.79 -7.28 -13.71
C SER A 37 -6.39 -6.67 -13.59
N ILE A 38 -5.35 -7.52 -13.65
CA ILE A 38 -3.95 -7.07 -13.64
C ILE A 38 -3.67 -6.11 -14.81
N GLU A 39 -4.20 -6.40 -16.01
CA GLU A 39 -4.01 -5.57 -17.21
C GLU A 39 -4.61 -4.16 -17.02
N GLU A 40 -5.80 -4.05 -16.43
CA GLU A 40 -6.44 -2.75 -16.15
C GLU A 40 -5.59 -1.92 -15.18
N VAL A 41 -5.09 -2.53 -14.11
CA VAL A 41 -4.20 -1.85 -13.15
C VAL A 41 -2.90 -1.40 -13.83
N GLU A 42 -2.31 -2.22 -14.70
CA GLU A 42 -1.11 -1.83 -15.44
C GLU A 42 -1.36 -0.67 -16.42
N GLU A 43 -2.55 -0.62 -17.05
CA GLU A 43 -2.97 0.45 -17.96
C GLU A 43 -3.20 1.78 -17.23
N GLU A 44 -3.80 1.75 -16.04
CA GLU A 44 -4.00 2.94 -15.21
C GLU A 44 -2.68 3.48 -14.65
N GLY A 45 -1.77 2.57 -14.26
CA GLY A 45 -0.40 2.90 -13.97
C GLY A 45 0.29 1.96 -12.99
N LEU A 46 1.59 1.76 -13.20
CA LEU A 46 2.39 0.95 -12.29
C LEU A 46 2.53 1.61 -10.90
N PRO A 47 2.53 0.80 -9.82
CA PRO A 47 2.75 1.31 -8.49
C PRO A 47 4.20 1.79 -8.32
N VAL A 48 4.39 2.77 -7.44
CA VAL A 48 5.71 3.30 -7.14
C VAL A 48 6.27 2.59 -5.91
N GLU A 49 7.44 1.97 -6.04
CA GLU A 49 8.17 1.47 -4.87
C GLU A 49 8.70 2.64 -4.04
N ILE A 50 8.44 2.60 -2.73
CA ILE A 50 8.91 3.61 -1.78
C ILE A 50 9.70 2.96 -0.65
N THR A 51 10.53 3.76 0.03
CA THR A 51 11.29 3.24 1.17
C THR A 51 10.39 2.96 2.37
N ARG A 52 10.88 2.15 3.31
CA ARG A 52 10.18 1.88 4.57
C ARG A 52 9.88 3.18 5.32
N GLU A 53 10.81 4.12 5.35
CA GLU A 53 10.66 5.41 6.04
C GLU A 53 9.55 6.26 5.42
N GLN A 54 9.45 6.27 4.09
CA GLN A 54 8.39 6.98 3.37
C GLN A 54 7.02 6.35 3.65
N ALA A 55 6.93 5.01 3.59
CA ALA A 55 5.71 4.27 3.90
C ALA A 55 5.26 4.49 5.36
N LEU A 56 6.19 4.40 6.31
CA LEU A 56 5.89 4.59 7.72
C LEU A 56 5.45 6.03 8.02
N SER A 57 6.07 7.04 7.40
CA SER A 57 5.65 8.44 7.54
C SER A 57 4.20 8.61 7.11
N LYS A 58 3.82 8.13 5.92
CA LYS A 58 2.44 8.18 5.42
C LYS A 58 1.46 7.45 6.33
N TYR A 59 1.82 6.26 6.81
CA TYR A 59 1.01 5.49 7.74
C TYR A 59 0.75 6.24 9.06
N LEU A 60 1.79 6.83 9.66
CA LEU A 60 1.68 7.60 10.89
C LEU A 60 0.92 8.93 10.71
N ASP A 61 1.02 9.55 9.54
CA ASP A 61 0.23 10.75 9.22
C ASP A 61 -1.27 10.48 9.29
N VAL A 62 -1.71 9.26 8.95
CA VAL A 62 -3.11 8.81 9.04
C VAL A 62 -3.47 8.32 10.44
N MET A 63 -2.63 7.49 11.06
CA MET A 63 -2.93 6.90 12.38
C MET A 63 -2.84 7.91 13.53
N GLY A 64 -2.13 9.02 13.32
CA GLY A 64 -1.93 10.06 14.33
C GLY A 64 -0.72 9.79 15.24
N LYS A 65 -0.58 10.65 16.26
CA LYS A 65 0.61 10.70 17.13
C LYS A 65 0.43 10.04 18.49
N ASP A 66 -0.77 9.58 18.79
CA ASP A 66 -1.04 8.77 19.97
C ASP A 66 -0.49 7.37 19.72
N ASP A 67 0.20 6.77 20.69
CA ASP A 67 0.70 5.39 20.62
C ASP A 67 1.58 5.03 19.40
N ILE A 68 2.46 5.95 18.96
CA ILE A 68 3.42 5.75 17.84
C ILE A 68 4.14 4.40 17.90
N ALA A 69 4.55 3.94 19.10
CA ALA A 69 5.24 2.67 19.25
C ALA A 69 4.36 1.46 18.87
N GLU A 70 3.06 1.52 19.14
CA GLU A 70 2.09 0.51 18.75
C GLU A 70 1.85 0.54 17.23
N TRP A 71 1.70 1.74 16.65
CA TRP A 71 1.55 1.88 15.20
C TRP A 71 2.76 1.36 14.42
N ILE A 72 3.98 1.64 14.88
CA ILE A 72 5.19 1.09 14.27
C ILE A 72 5.18 -0.44 14.35
N LYS A 73 4.77 -1.00 15.49
CA LYS A 73 4.69 -2.45 15.67
C LYS A 73 3.65 -3.06 14.73
N MET A 74 2.47 -2.45 14.58
CA MET A 74 1.44 -2.91 13.66
C MET A 74 1.92 -2.84 12.20
N PHE A 75 2.55 -1.73 11.82
CA PHE A 75 3.14 -1.54 10.50
C PHE A 75 4.14 -2.66 10.17
N ASP A 76 5.05 -2.99 11.10
CA ASP A 76 6.07 -4.03 10.89
C ASP A 76 5.50 -5.45 10.85
N GLN A 77 4.27 -5.66 11.33
CA GLN A 77 3.57 -6.95 11.31
C GLN A 77 2.74 -7.17 10.04
N CYS A 78 2.49 -6.13 9.25
CA CYS A 78 1.75 -6.25 8.00
C CYS A 78 2.61 -6.91 6.91
N GLU A 79 2.21 -8.11 6.48
CA GLU A 79 2.87 -8.84 5.40
C GLU A 79 1.86 -9.16 4.29
N ASN A 80 2.15 -8.74 3.05
CA ASN A 80 1.26 -8.92 1.90
C ASN A 80 -0.14 -8.33 2.11
N LEU A 81 -0.22 -7.17 2.74
CA LEU A 81 -1.47 -6.51 3.09
C LEU A 81 -1.39 -5.00 2.82
N PRO A 82 -2.54 -4.35 2.56
CA PRO A 82 -2.63 -2.91 2.56
C PRO A 82 -2.37 -2.37 3.97
N LEU A 83 -1.47 -1.39 4.06
CA LEU A 83 -1.25 -0.54 5.22
C LEU A 83 -2.28 0.59 5.28
N LEU A 84 -2.62 1.16 4.12
CA LEU A 84 -3.63 2.20 3.95
C LEU A 84 -4.45 1.90 2.70
N ILE A 85 -5.75 2.19 2.77
CA ILE A 85 -6.66 2.27 1.62
C ILE A 85 -7.46 3.56 1.78
N ASP A 86 -7.57 4.35 0.72
CA ASP A 86 -8.45 5.51 0.67
C ASP A 86 -9.23 5.49 -0.65
N GLY A 87 -10.56 5.43 -0.54
CA GLY A 87 -11.51 5.48 -1.66
C GLY A 87 -12.24 6.81 -1.77
N THR A 88 -11.81 7.83 -1.01
CA THR A 88 -12.35 9.17 -1.18
C THR A 88 -11.70 9.81 -2.41
N LEU A 89 -12.44 9.75 -3.53
CA LEU A 89 -12.20 10.62 -4.69
C LEU A 89 -12.26 12.08 -4.19
N VAL A 90 -11.13 12.79 -4.26
CA VAL A 90 -11.11 14.26 -4.14
C VAL A 90 -11.62 14.87 -5.44
#